data_AF-A0A357ACM6-F1
#
_entry.id   AF-A0A357ACM6-F1
#
_cell.length_a   1.000
_cell.length_b   1.000
_cell.length_c   1.000
_cell.angle_alpha   90.00
_cell.angle_beta   90.00
_cell.angle_gamma   90.00
#
_symmetry.space_group_name_H-M   'P 1'
#
loop_
_entity.id
_entity.type
_entity.pdbx_description
1 polymer ?
#
loop_
_entity_poly.entity_id
_entity_poly.type
_entity_poly.pdbx_seq_one_letter_code
_entity_poly.pdbx_strand_id
1 'polypeptide(L)'
;MSRFTIIKPEESYTFADYFKLNFAPQDILACFQVLLSRRSLQFPQYTGTLDRLLDLTTRIEESLPRLSLTSEMARREFLIAPVLTDVLHYTQATLNVEYPVFVSHQLKGSLDYLLQSDGVFLVIEAKNEDLERGFVQLAIELIALDQWIESNQTLLYGAISTGNIWQFGQFDRQSRQVTQDLNLYRVPADLEDLLRILVQILNN
;
A
#
# COMPACT_ATOMS: atom_id res chain seq x y z
N MET A 1 17.49 28.82 6.60
CA MET A 1 18.42 27.77 6.09
C MET A 1 17.92 27.36 4.71
N SER A 2 18.73 27.50 3.67
CA SER A 2 18.35 27.09 2.32
C SER A 2 18.13 25.58 2.31
N ARG A 3 16.86 25.14 2.31
CA ARG A 3 16.50 23.74 2.03
C ARG A 3 17.14 23.41 0.69
N PHE A 4 18.10 22.49 0.66
CA PHE A 4 18.47 21.83 -0.57
C PHE A 4 17.18 21.37 -1.24
N THR A 5 17.01 21.73 -2.52
CA THR A 5 15.80 21.39 -3.26
C THR A 5 15.83 19.90 -3.58
N ILE A 6 15.34 19.07 -2.65
CA ILE A 6 15.31 17.59 -2.74
C ILE A 6 14.62 17.17 -4.03
N ILE A 7 13.47 17.78 -4.32
CA ILE A 7 12.70 17.59 -5.55
C ILE A 7 12.91 18.81 -6.43
N LYS A 8 13.56 18.64 -7.58
CA LYS A 8 13.84 19.77 -8.48
C LYS A 8 12.57 20.16 -9.26
N PRO A 9 12.17 21.45 -9.26
CA PRO A 9 10.93 21.90 -9.91
C PRO A 9 10.81 21.53 -11.39
N GLU A 10 11.92 21.58 -12.12
CA GLU A 10 11.97 21.34 -13.56
C GLU A 10 12.14 19.84 -13.93
N GLU A 11 12.42 18.98 -12.95
CA GLU A 11 12.55 17.54 -13.20
C GLU A 11 11.20 16.84 -13.05
N SER A 12 11.01 15.82 -13.90
CA SER A 12 9.88 14.92 -13.86
C SER A 12 10.20 13.74 -12.94
N TYR A 13 9.28 13.40 -12.04
CA TYR A 13 9.41 12.26 -11.13
C TYR A 13 8.22 11.32 -11.28
N THR A 14 8.49 10.03 -11.44
CA THR A 14 7.48 8.98 -11.27
C THR A 14 7.45 8.49 -9.82
N PHE A 15 6.40 7.79 -9.40
CA PHE A 15 6.33 7.16 -8.07
C PHE A 15 7.58 6.33 -7.75
N ALA A 16 8.02 5.50 -8.69
CA ALA A 16 9.23 4.67 -8.57
C ALA A 16 10.54 5.47 -8.48
N ASP A 17 10.57 6.74 -8.87
CA ASP A 17 11.77 7.56 -8.73
C ASP A 17 11.97 8.03 -7.29
N TYR A 18 10.89 8.25 -6.53
CA TYR A 18 10.97 8.60 -5.11
C TYR A 18 11.58 7.48 -4.26
N PHE A 19 11.34 6.22 -4.63
CA PHE A 19 12.00 5.07 -4.03
C PHE A 19 13.54 5.13 -4.15
N LYS A 20 14.06 5.73 -5.23
CA LYS A 20 15.50 5.78 -5.52
C LYS A 20 16.19 6.98 -4.86
N LEU A 21 15.43 7.93 -4.31
CA LEU A 21 15.97 9.12 -3.66
C LEU A 21 16.68 8.74 -2.36
N ASN A 22 17.95 9.12 -2.25
CA ASN A 22 18.76 8.85 -1.06
C ASN A 22 18.59 9.97 0.00
N PHE A 23 17.34 10.28 0.37
CA PHE A 23 16.98 11.26 1.40
C PHE A 23 16.10 10.60 2.45
N ALA A 24 16.04 11.19 3.65
CA ALA A 24 15.17 10.65 4.68
C ALA A 24 13.69 10.79 4.28
N PRO A 25 12.83 9.79 4.58
CA PRO A 25 11.40 9.82 4.24
C PRO A 25 10.70 11.12 4.62
N GLN A 26 10.94 11.61 5.84
CA GLN A 26 10.31 12.85 6.33
C GLN A 26 10.71 14.09 5.52
N ASP A 27 11.92 14.12 4.96
CA ASP A 27 12.40 15.26 4.18
C ASP A 27 11.78 15.28 2.78
N ILE A 28 11.59 14.10 2.18
CA ILE A 28 10.87 13.94 0.91
C ILE A 28 9.40 14.34 1.07
N LEU A 29 8.70 13.82 2.09
CA LEU A 29 7.28 14.13 2.31
C LEU A 29 7.05 15.61 2.67
N ALA A 30 8.01 16.25 3.35
CA ALA A 30 7.95 17.67 3.64
C ALA A 30 7.94 18.56 2.38
N CYS A 31 8.47 18.10 1.25
CA CYS A 31 8.34 18.80 -0.03
C CYS A 31 6.88 18.90 -0.52
N PHE A 32 6.03 17.98 -0.08
CA PHE A 32 4.59 17.97 -0.36
C PHE A 32 3.75 18.55 0.78
N GLN A 33 4.38 19.20 1.78
CA GLN A 33 3.69 19.69 2.98
C GLN A 33 2.97 18.56 3.73
N VAL A 34 3.59 17.38 3.77
CA VAL A 34 3.08 16.20 4.48
C VAL A 34 4.01 15.79 5.60
N LEU A 35 3.43 15.46 6.75
CA LEU A 35 4.15 14.97 7.92
C LEU A 35 4.22 13.44 7.92
N LEU A 36 5.34 12.89 8.38
CA LEU A 36 5.48 11.46 8.63
C LEU A 36 5.34 11.17 10.12
N SER A 37 4.47 10.22 10.46
CA SER A 37 4.34 9.63 11.78
C SER A 37 4.63 8.14 11.72
N ARG A 38 5.19 7.57 12.79
CA ARG A 38 5.41 6.13 12.94
C ARG A 38 4.82 5.70 14.26
N ARG A 39 3.79 4.87 14.22
CA ARG A 39 3.10 4.35 15.42
C ARG A 39 2.33 3.09 15.04
N SER A 40 2.07 2.24 16.02
CA SER A 40 1.17 1.10 15.83
C SER A 40 -0.23 1.62 15.46
N LEU A 41 -0.70 1.24 14.28
CA LEU A 41 -2.07 1.48 13.85
C LEU A 41 -2.97 0.39 14.44
N GLN A 42 -4.15 0.79 14.88
CA GLN A 42 -5.18 -0.12 15.37
C GLN A 42 -6.26 -0.19 14.30
N PHE A 43 -6.34 -1.33 13.63
CA PHE A 43 -7.36 -1.58 12.64
C PHE A 43 -8.49 -2.41 13.26
N PRO A 44 -9.76 -2.01 13.08
CA PRO A 44 -10.85 -2.93 13.35
C PRO A 44 -10.71 -4.16 12.43
N GLN A 45 -11.11 -5.31 12.94
CA GLN A 45 -11.04 -6.57 12.19
C GLN A 45 -12.44 -7.05 11.81
N TYR A 46 -12.56 -7.61 10.61
CA TYR A 46 -13.78 -8.25 10.16
C TYR A 46 -14.08 -9.47 11.03
N THR A 47 -15.29 -9.53 11.59
CA THR A 47 -15.71 -10.57 12.54
C THR A 47 -16.50 -11.69 11.89
N GLY A 48 -16.85 -11.56 10.61
CA GLY A 48 -17.55 -12.61 9.88
C GLY A 48 -16.65 -13.79 9.50
N THR A 49 -17.27 -14.77 8.84
CA THR A 49 -16.61 -16.00 8.38
C THR A 49 -15.67 -15.72 7.21
N LEU A 50 -14.46 -16.28 7.26
CA LEU A 50 -13.52 -16.32 6.14
C LEU A 50 -13.45 -17.76 5.60
N ASP A 51 -14.43 -18.15 4.78
CA ASP A 51 -14.61 -19.53 4.32
C ASP A 51 -13.51 -20.04 3.37
N ARG A 52 -12.74 -19.16 2.73
CA ARG A 52 -11.58 -19.49 1.88
C ARG A 52 -10.23 -19.42 2.58
N LEU A 53 -10.17 -18.96 3.83
CA LEU A 53 -8.90 -18.73 4.54
C LEU A 53 -8.02 -19.98 4.60
N LEU A 54 -8.61 -21.13 4.95
CA LEU A 54 -7.87 -22.39 5.06
C LEU A 54 -7.28 -22.79 3.70
N ASP A 55 -8.08 -22.77 2.65
CA ASP A 55 -7.64 -23.13 1.29
C ASP A 55 -6.53 -22.19 0.79
N LEU A 56 -6.62 -20.89 1.05
CA LEU A 56 -5.57 -19.93 0.71
C LEU A 56 -4.27 -20.23 1.47
N THR A 57 -4.37 -20.47 2.78
CA THR A 57 -3.23 -20.79 3.64
C THR A 57 -2.51 -22.02 3.11
N THR A 58 -3.24 -23.11 2.85
CA THR A 58 -2.68 -24.35 2.31
C THR A 58 -2.02 -24.14 0.95
N ARG A 59 -2.67 -23.43 0.01
CA ARG A 59 -2.07 -23.14 -1.31
C ARG A 59 -0.75 -22.38 -1.21
N ILE A 60 -0.66 -21.39 -0.31
CA ILE A 60 0.57 -20.62 -0.08
C ILE A 60 1.66 -21.52 0.51
N GLU A 61 1.35 -22.30 1.55
CA GLU A 61 2.32 -23.20 2.21
C GLU A 61 2.89 -24.28 1.28
N GLU A 62 2.06 -24.82 0.38
CA GLU A 62 2.49 -25.85 -0.57
C GLU A 62 3.36 -25.28 -1.70
N SER A 63 3.06 -24.06 -2.16
CA SER A 63 3.73 -23.44 -3.30
C SER A 63 5.02 -22.71 -2.90
N LEU A 64 5.04 -22.04 -1.74
CA LEU A 64 6.14 -21.17 -1.31
C LEU A 64 7.53 -21.86 -1.34
N PRO A 65 7.72 -23.12 -0.90
CA PRO A 65 9.02 -23.79 -0.95
C PRO A 65 9.51 -24.12 -2.37
N ARG A 66 8.63 -24.04 -3.38
CA ARG A 66 8.88 -24.46 -4.76
C ARG A 66 8.95 -23.30 -5.75
N LEU A 67 8.68 -22.08 -5.29
CA LEU A 67 8.66 -20.88 -6.13
C LEU A 67 9.96 -20.08 -5.99
N SER A 68 10.43 -19.52 -7.12
CA SER A 68 11.50 -18.53 -7.13
C SER A 68 10.91 -17.13 -7.11
N LEU A 69 10.88 -16.49 -5.93
CA LEU A 69 10.28 -15.18 -5.71
C LEU A 69 11.32 -14.04 -5.78
N THR A 70 12.13 -14.01 -6.84
CA THR A 70 13.25 -13.07 -6.99
C THR A 70 12.85 -11.72 -7.61
N SER A 71 11.64 -11.61 -8.15
CA SER A 71 11.12 -10.38 -8.78
C SER A 71 9.82 -9.91 -8.14
N GLU A 72 9.56 -8.60 -8.23
CA GLU A 72 8.29 -8.00 -7.81
C GLU A 72 7.11 -8.63 -8.55
N MET A 73 7.25 -8.88 -9.86
CA MET A 73 6.24 -9.56 -10.66
C MET A 73 5.89 -10.97 -10.13
N ALA A 74 6.89 -11.78 -9.76
CA ALA A 74 6.64 -13.11 -9.21
C ALA A 74 5.93 -13.04 -7.84
N ARG A 75 6.31 -12.08 -6.99
CA ARG A 75 5.65 -11.87 -5.68
C ARG A 75 4.22 -11.38 -5.86
N ARG A 76 4.00 -10.47 -6.80
CA ARG A 76 2.68 -9.96 -7.21
C ARG A 76 1.76 -11.10 -7.62
N GLU A 77 2.23 -11.98 -8.50
CA GLU A 77 1.44 -13.10 -9.04
C GLU A 77 1.15 -14.20 -8.00
N PHE A 78 2.17 -14.63 -7.25
CA PHE A 78 2.05 -15.85 -6.45
C PHE A 78 1.73 -15.63 -4.98
N LEU A 79 1.92 -14.40 -4.44
CA LEU A 79 1.66 -14.12 -3.03
C LEU A 79 0.64 -13.00 -2.81
N ILE A 80 0.74 -11.89 -3.54
CA ILE A 80 -0.11 -10.71 -3.30
C ILE A 80 -1.48 -10.89 -3.96
N ALA A 81 -1.52 -11.18 -5.27
CA ALA A 81 -2.77 -11.32 -6.01
C ALA A 81 -3.72 -12.40 -5.44
N PRO A 82 -3.26 -13.57 -4.95
CA PRO A 82 -4.13 -14.55 -4.31
C PRO A 82 -4.82 -14.02 -3.06
N VAL A 83 -4.11 -13.27 -2.21
CA VAL A 83 -4.69 -12.61 -1.03
C VAL A 83 -5.75 -11.59 -1.44
N LEU A 84 -5.43 -10.72 -2.41
CA LEU A 84 -6.37 -9.70 -2.87
C LEU A 84 -7.59 -10.30 -3.56
N THR A 85 -7.43 -11.40 -4.30
CA THR A 85 -8.55 -12.12 -4.93
C THR A 85 -9.52 -12.66 -3.90
N ASP A 86 -9.03 -13.18 -2.77
CA ASP A 86 -9.89 -13.62 -1.68
C ASP A 86 -10.53 -12.44 -0.93
N VAL A 87 -9.85 -11.29 -0.80
CA VAL A 87 -10.48 -10.05 -0.30
C VAL A 87 -11.70 -9.65 -1.14
N LEU A 88 -11.63 -9.79 -2.47
CA LEU A 88 -12.77 -9.52 -3.37
C LEU A 88 -13.93 -10.49 -3.15
N HIS A 89 -13.69 -11.72 -2.69
CA HIS A 89 -14.77 -12.66 -2.36
C HIS A 89 -15.56 -12.21 -1.12
N TYR A 90 -14.94 -11.49 -0.20
CA TYR A 90 -15.59 -11.04 1.05
C TYR A 90 -16.14 -9.61 1.01
N THR A 91 -15.89 -8.87 -0.07
CA THR A 91 -16.23 -7.44 -0.20
C THR A 91 -16.95 -7.19 -1.51
N GLN A 92 -17.57 -6.01 -1.66
CA GLN A 92 -18.04 -5.53 -2.98
C GLN A 92 -16.98 -4.65 -3.66
N ALA A 93 -15.71 -4.81 -3.28
CA ALA A 93 -14.64 -3.99 -3.81
C ALA A 93 -14.38 -4.30 -5.29
N THR A 94 -13.94 -3.29 -6.02
CA THR A 94 -13.30 -3.47 -7.32
C THR A 94 -11.79 -3.45 -7.14
N LEU A 95 -11.06 -4.20 -7.97
CA LEU A 95 -9.61 -4.23 -7.99
C LEU A 95 -9.11 -3.76 -9.37
N ASN A 96 -8.40 -2.65 -9.39
CA ASN A 96 -7.66 -2.19 -10.57
C ASN A 96 -6.18 -2.55 -10.39
N VAL A 97 -5.61 -3.21 -11.39
CA VAL A 97 -4.18 -3.58 -11.42
C VAL A 97 -3.45 -2.61 -12.34
N GLU A 98 -2.29 -2.10 -11.91
CA GLU A 98 -1.52 -1.08 -12.65
C GLU A 98 -2.33 0.18 -12.97
N TYR A 99 -3.06 0.69 -11.97
CA TYR A 99 -3.96 1.83 -12.14
C TYR A 99 -3.18 3.13 -12.37
N PRO A 100 -3.30 3.78 -13.54
CA PRO A 100 -2.52 4.97 -13.86
C PRO A 100 -3.05 6.20 -13.13
N VAL A 101 -2.13 7.01 -12.59
CA VAL A 101 -2.41 8.28 -11.93
C VAL A 101 -1.50 9.35 -12.51
N PHE A 102 -2.06 10.50 -12.89
CA PHE A 102 -1.30 11.65 -13.38
C PHE A 102 -1.83 12.94 -12.76
N VAL A 103 -1.23 13.38 -11.66
CA VAL A 103 -1.58 14.65 -11.01
C VAL A 103 -0.71 15.78 -11.54
N SER A 104 0.59 15.52 -11.69
CA SER A 104 1.55 16.50 -12.22
C SER A 104 2.79 15.79 -12.79
N HIS A 105 3.76 16.56 -13.32
CA HIS A 105 5.04 16.01 -13.73
C HIS A 105 5.86 15.41 -12.58
N GLN A 106 5.55 15.77 -11.33
CA GLN A 106 6.19 15.25 -10.13
C GLN A 106 5.36 14.19 -9.40
N LEU A 107 4.07 14.06 -9.70
CA LEU A 107 3.16 13.09 -9.08
C LEU A 107 2.45 12.30 -10.18
N LYS A 108 3.14 11.30 -10.72
CA LYS A 108 2.61 10.42 -11.77
C LYS A 108 3.19 9.01 -11.68
N GLY A 109 2.46 8.05 -12.22
CA GLY A 109 2.89 6.66 -12.29
C GLY A 109 1.68 5.73 -12.34
N SER A 110 1.89 4.47 -11.99
CA SER A 110 0.82 3.49 -11.81
C SER A 110 0.87 2.94 -10.40
N LEU A 111 -0.30 2.78 -9.78
CA LEU A 111 -0.46 2.05 -8.54
C LEU A 111 -0.49 0.55 -8.87
N ASP A 112 0.30 -0.27 -8.17
CA ASP A 112 0.33 -1.71 -8.42
C ASP A 112 -1.06 -2.33 -8.28
N TYR A 113 -1.76 -2.01 -7.19
CA TYR A 113 -3.15 -2.38 -6.96
C TYR A 113 -3.93 -1.22 -6.30
N LEU A 114 -5.09 -0.91 -6.85
CA LEU A 114 -6.06 -0.01 -6.24
C LEU A 114 -7.37 -0.76 -6.00
N LEU A 115 -7.73 -0.94 -4.72
CA LEU A 115 -9.03 -1.45 -4.30
C LEU A 115 -9.96 -0.29 -3.97
N GLN A 116 -11.22 -0.42 -4.38
CA GLN A 116 -12.25 0.59 -4.11
C GLN A 116 -13.60 -0.06 -3.78
N SER A 117 -14.23 0.35 -2.69
CA SER A 117 -15.61 -0.03 -2.33
C SER A 117 -16.29 1.12 -1.60
N ASP A 118 -17.52 1.48 -1.97
CA ASP A 118 -18.35 2.50 -1.29
C ASP A 118 -17.63 3.82 -0.90
N GLY A 119 -16.70 4.27 -1.75
CA GLY A 119 -15.94 5.51 -1.54
C GLY A 119 -14.69 5.36 -0.66
N VAL A 120 -14.41 4.16 -0.16
CA VAL A 120 -13.15 3.74 0.45
C VAL A 120 -12.14 3.39 -0.64
N PHE A 121 -10.90 3.88 -0.47
CA PHE A 121 -9.76 3.54 -1.32
C PHE A 121 -8.64 2.88 -0.52
N LEU A 122 -8.05 1.82 -1.09
CA LEU A 122 -6.91 1.10 -0.53
C LEU A 122 -5.88 0.83 -1.63
N VAL A 123 -4.65 1.31 -1.42
CA VAL A 123 -3.51 1.09 -2.33
C VAL A 123 -2.62 -0.03 -1.80
N ILE A 124 -2.25 -0.99 -2.65
CA ILE A 124 -1.23 -1.98 -2.30
C ILE A 124 -0.03 -1.80 -3.23
N GLU A 125 1.12 -1.51 -2.65
CA GLU A 125 2.40 -1.37 -3.36
C GLU A 125 3.26 -2.62 -3.15
N ALA A 126 3.65 -3.29 -4.22
CA ALA A 126 4.49 -4.48 -4.13
C ALA A 126 5.97 -4.10 -4.17
N LYS A 127 6.78 -4.81 -3.38
CA LYS A 127 8.24 -4.67 -3.37
C LYS A 127 8.96 -5.99 -3.31
N ASN A 128 10.24 -5.97 -3.67
CA ASN A 128 11.08 -7.16 -3.53
C ASN A 128 11.58 -7.35 -2.09
N GLU A 129 12.09 -6.28 -1.46
CA GLU A 129 12.72 -6.38 -0.13
C GLU A 129 12.73 -5.08 0.70
N ASP A 130 12.98 -3.91 0.09
CA ASP A 130 13.15 -2.65 0.83
C ASP A 130 11.79 -2.01 1.20
N LEU A 131 11.24 -2.44 2.33
CA LEU A 131 9.99 -1.92 2.89
C LEU A 131 10.09 -0.44 3.28
N GLU A 132 11.26 0.04 3.75
CA GLU A 132 11.38 1.42 4.21
C GLU A 132 11.31 2.41 3.04
N ARG A 133 12.09 2.17 1.97
CA ARG A 133 12.01 3.00 0.77
C ARG A 133 10.72 2.78 0.01
N GLY A 134 10.22 1.54 -0.01
CA GLY A 134 8.94 1.26 -0.63
C GLY A 134 7.79 1.98 0.08
N PHE A 135 7.86 2.18 1.40
CA PHE A 135 6.87 2.98 2.12
C PHE A 135 6.89 4.45 1.69
N VAL A 136 8.06 5.02 1.34
CA VAL A 136 8.13 6.37 0.76
C VAL A 136 7.34 6.44 -0.54
N GLN A 137 7.50 5.44 -1.42
CA GLN A 137 6.73 5.39 -2.65
C GLN A 137 5.22 5.29 -2.37
N LEU A 138 4.79 4.38 -1.50
CA LEU A 138 3.38 4.26 -1.08
C LEU A 138 2.85 5.60 -0.53
N ALA A 139 3.63 6.30 0.29
CA ALA A 139 3.25 7.60 0.83
C ALA A 139 3.04 8.65 -0.28
N ILE A 140 3.90 8.67 -1.30
CA ILE A 140 3.75 9.54 -2.48
C ILE A 140 2.51 9.16 -3.29
N GLU A 141 2.25 7.87 -3.45
CA GLU A 141 1.07 7.36 -4.14
C GLU A 141 -0.23 7.77 -3.43
N LEU A 142 -0.29 7.71 -2.10
CA LEU A 142 -1.43 8.20 -1.32
C LEU A 142 -1.62 9.72 -1.45
N ILE A 143 -0.53 10.49 -1.51
CA ILE A 143 -0.57 11.95 -1.73
C ILE A 143 -1.07 12.29 -3.14
N ALA A 144 -0.68 11.50 -4.14
CA ALA A 144 -1.19 11.64 -5.50
C ALA A 144 -2.67 11.25 -5.57
N LEU A 145 -3.05 10.13 -4.94
CA LEU A 145 -4.42 9.64 -4.91
C LEU A 145 -5.37 10.67 -4.28
N ASP A 146 -4.98 11.33 -3.19
CA ASP A 146 -5.71 12.44 -2.55
C ASP A 146 -6.11 13.56 -3.53
N GLN A 147 -5.23 13.87 -4.49
CA GLN A 147 -5.46 14.90 -5.51
C GLN A 147 -6.15 14.36 -6.76
N TRP A 148 -6.16 13.04 -6.94
CA TRP A 148 -6.72 12.37 -8.12
C TRP A 148 -8.20 12.02 -7.97
N ILE A 149 -8.65 11.76 -6.74
CA ILE A 149 -10.03 11.32 -6.47
C ILE A 149 -10.92 12.46 -5.95
N GLU A 150 -12.19 12.40 -6.32
CA GLU A 150 -13.26 13.22 -5.73
C GLU A 150 -13.97 12.40 -4.63
N SER A 151 -13.39 12.36 -3.43
CA SER A 151 -13.96 11.66 -2.27
C SER A 151 -13.99 12.56 -1.04
N ASN A 152 -14.98 12.37 -0.18
CA ASN A 152 -15.05 13.00 1.15
C ASN A 152 -14.43 12.14 2.26
N GLN A 153 -13.88 10.96 1.90
CA GLN A 153 -13.21 10.10 2.86
C GLN A 153 -12.03 10.84 3.50
N THR A 154 -11.94 10.77 4.83
CA THR A 154 -10.91 11.51 5.59
C THR A 154 -9.55 10.79 5.60
N LEU A 155 -9.56 9.45 5.56
CA LEU A 155 -8.38 8.61 5.58
C LEU A 155 -8.25 7.88 4.24
N LEU A 156 -7.07 7.86 3.64
CA LEU A 156 -6.73 6.91 2.59
C LEU A 156 -5.87 5.80 3.18
N TYR A 157 -6.10 4.56 2.78
CA TYR A 157 -5.36 3.42 3.29
C TYR A 157 -4.35 2.93 2.26
N GLY A 158 -3.23 2.43 2.76
CA GLY A 158 -2.22 1.80 1.94
C GLY A 158 -1.59 0.61 2.65
N ALA A 159 -1.01 -0.32 1.90
CA ALA A 159 -0.06 -1.27 2.43
C ALA A 159 1.08 -1.47 1.44
N ILE A 160 2.29 -1.64 1.98
CA ILE A 160 3.41 -2.15 1.22
C ILE A 160 3.56 -3.64 1.50
N SER A 161 3.88 -4.42 0.48
CA SER A 161 4.06 -5.87 0.62
C SER A 161 5.25 -6.41 -0.17
N THR A 162 6.02 -7.29 0.46
CA THR A 162 6.98 -8.18 -0.24
C THR A 162 6.37 -9.53 -0.59
N GLY A 163 5.05 -9.66 -0.48
CA GLY A 163 4.30 -10.91 -0.52
C GLY A 163 4.31 -11.63 0.83
N ASN A 164 5.50 -11.88 1.38
CA ASN A 164 5.66 -12.58 2.66
C ASN A 164 5.52 -11.67 3.89
N ILE A 165 5.66 -10.36 3.73
CA ILE A 165 5.49 -9.37 4.80
C ILE A 165 4.64 -8.22 4.24
N TRP A 166 3.69 -7.76 5.04
CA TRP A 166 2.84 -6.62 4.78
C TRP A 166 3.00 -5.59 5.89
N GLN A 167 3.05 -4.31 5.52
CA GLN A 167 3.07 -3.18 6.46
C GLN A 167 2.05 -2.14 6.01
N PHE A 168 1.16 -1.74 6.90
CA PHE A 168 0.13 -0.76 6.58
C PHE A 168 0.65 0.68 6.69
N GLY A 169 -0.05 1.56 5.98
CA GLY A 169 0.00 3.00 6.14
C GLY A 169 -1.39 3.61 6.01
N GLN A 170 -1.52 4.83 6.51
CA GLN A 170 -2.70 5.64 6.25
C GLN A 170 -2.30 7.09 5.99
N PHE A 171 -3.06 7.77 5.15
CA PHE A 171 -2.93 9.20 4.93
C PHE A 171 -4.16 9.93 5.46
N ASP A 172 -3.96 10.73 6.50
CA ASP A 172 -4.96 11.65 7.03
C ASP A 172 -4.93 12.93 6.20
N ARG A 173 -5.99 13.12 5.41
CA ARG A 173 -6.09 14.19 4.41
C ARG A 173 -6.28 15.56 5.06
N GLN A 174 -6.93 15.62 6.22
CA GLN A 174 -7.21 16.88 6.93
C GLN A 174 -5.93 17.43 7.59
N SER A 175 -5.20 16.57 8.29
CA SER A 175 -3.95 16.93 8.98
C SER A 175 -2.72 16.86 8.08
N ARG A 176 -2.86 16.36 6.85
CA ARG A 176 -1.78 16.12 5.89
C ARG A 176 -0.67 15.27 6.53
N GLN A 177 -1.05 14.14 7.12
CA GLN A 177 -0.13 13.24 7.82
C GLN A 177 -0.20 11.82 7.26
N VAL A 178 0.94 11.29 6.82
CA VAL A 178 1.11 9.86 6.57
C VAL A 178 1.56 9.19 7.86
N THR A 179 0.87 8.12 8.27
CA THR A 179 1.31 7.25 9.36
C THR A 179 1.77 5.92 8.80
N GLN A 180 3.01 5.53 9.12
CA GLN A 180 3.53 4.18 8.90
C GLN A 180 3.22 3.31 10.12
N ASP A 181 2.63 2.14 9.91
CA ASP A 181 2.40 1.17 10.97
C ASP A 181 3.73 0.57 11.45
N LEU A 182 3.86 0.34 12.75
CA LEU A 182 4.98 -0.40 13.33
C LEU A 182 4.79 -1.92 13.25
N ASN A 183 3.55 -2.37 13.07
CA ASN A 183 3.25 -3.80 12.95
C ASN A 183 3.59 -4.32 11.56
N LEU A 184 4.10 -5.56 11.52
CA LEU A 184 4.37 -6.31 10.30
C LEU A 184 3.53 -7.57 10.32
N TYR A 185 2.82 -7.84 9.24
CA TYR A 185 1.95 -9.01 9.09
C TYR A 185 2.64 -9.99 8.13
N ARG A 186 3.01 -11.15 8.65
CA ARG A 186 3.72 -12.18 7.88
C ARG A 186 2.72 -13.09 7.20
N VAL A 187 3.00 -13.51 5.98
CA VAL A 187 2.21 -14.51 5.26
C VAL A 187 3.05 -15.77 5.10
N PRO A 188 2.57 -16.95 5.53
CA PRO A 188 1.20 -17.25 5.98
C PRO A 188 0.90 -17.03 7.48
N ALA A 189 1.90 -16.80 8.33
CA ALA A 189 1.74 -16.89 9.79
C ALA A 189 0.66 -15.98 10.41
N ASP A 190 0.46 -14.78 9.84
CA ASP A 190 -0.48 -13.75 10.30
C ASP A 190 -1.54 -13.47 9.20
N LEU A 191 -1.78 -14.43 8.29
CA LEU A 191 -2.66 -14.26 7.13
C LEU A 191 -4.13 -14.00 7.51
N GLU A 192 -4.60 -14.63 8.59
CA GLU A 192 -5.96 -14.38 9.08
C GLU A 192 -6.15 -12.92 9.50
N ASP A 193 -5.25 -12.40 10.35
CA ASP A 193 -5.29 -11.00 10.79
C ASP A 193 -5.21 -10.04 9.60
N LEU A 194 -4.29 -10.31 8.66
CA LEU A 194 -4.15 -9.51 7.44
C LEU A 194 -5.46 -9.47 6.64
N LEU A 195 -6.07 -10.63 6.35
CA LEU A 195 -7.32 -10.70 5.61
C LEU A 195 -8.46 -10.00 6.33
N ARG A 196 -8.60 -10.19 7.65
CA ARG A 196 -9.65 -9.54 8.45
C ARG A 196 -9.52 -8.02 8.43
N ILE A 197 -8.31 -7.49 8.46
CA ILE A 197 -8.05 -6.05 8.36
C ILE A 197 -8.41 -5.54 6.96
N LEU A 198 -7.93 -6.19 5.90
CA LEU A 198 -8.19 -5.78 4.51
C LEU A 198 -9.69 -5.78 4.20
N VAL A 199 -10.41 -6.84 4.61
CA VAL A 199 -11.87 -6.93 4.46
C VAL A 199 -12.57 -5.84 5.25
N GLN A 200 -12.16 -5.59 6.50
CA GLN A 200 -12.80 -4.56 7.32
C GLN A 200 -12.58 -3.16 6.76
N ILE A 201 -11.38 -2.84 6.27
CA ILE A 201 -11.10 -1.55 5.63
C ILE A 201 -12.09 -1.30 4.50
N LEU A 202 -12.33 -2.29 3.65
CA LEU A 202 -13.17 -2.18 2.45
C LEU A 202 -14.67 -2.35 2.69
N ASN A 203 -15.10 -2.76 3.88
CA ASN A 203 -16.51 -2.88 4.26
C ASN A 203 -17.00 -1.70 5.14
N ASN A 204 -16.14 -0.71 5.41
CA ASN A 204 -16.44 0.46 6.24
C ASN A 204 -17.12 1.59 5.48
#